data_AF-A0A968BWL1-F1
#
_entry.id   AF-A0A968BWL1-F1
#
_cell.length_a   1.000
_cell.length_b   1.000
_cell.length_c   1.000
_cell.angle_alpha   90.00
_cell.angle_beta   90.00
_cell.angle_gamma   90.00
#
_symmetry.space_group_name_H-M   'P 1'
#
loop_
_entity.id
_entity.type
_entity.pdbx_description
1 polymer ?
#
loop_
_entity_poly.entity_id
_entity_poly.type
_entity_poly.pdbx_seq_one_letter_code
_entity_poly.pdbx_strand_id
1 'polypeptide(L)'
;GDISVSVECDEWIVPAQGSVTCTYGPVSLPDGVARTNTATVTVQDSAEEWIGTADIVFDQPTTEIDAEADIADSNWGYLGRPGYDEAPRIYMYPGRIQSPGEVCGLFEVPNTATLVTSDTNTTLTADASVQVFEICPTIAYEDLPIAAGNDWDYNDLVVSVPIYLDVSDDGDLLAASFEVREEEHLTEFTHAFNIQPYAEFFTCSGTYTKRVTVDGVVTTETGDYTPGDSFLLIPDTRVPADLVELRIDFDVAAPGDCPRDFGSLDPINQYHGEWLFFDPWLTVYPLLYPTWDPYEVHVIQPPDEPEPRILTVPVAWE
;
A
#
# COMPACT_ATOMS: atom_id res chain seq x y z
N GLY A 1 45.93 32.85 -11.17
CA GLY A 1 47.13 33.18 -11.96
C GLY A 1 46.71 34.19 -13.00
N ASP A 2 47.51 35.22 -13.20
CA ASP A 2 47.19 36.30 -14.12
C ASP A 2 47.28 35.79 -15.57
N ILE A 3 46.36 36.28 -16.42
CA ILE A 3 46.30 35.90 -17.83
C ILE A 3 46.96 37.01 -18.62
N SER A 4 48.10 36.71 -19.26
CA SER A 4 48.76 37.63 -20.17
C SER A 4 48.26 37.37 -21.59
N VAL A 5 47.92 38.44 -22.32
CA VAL A 5 47.40 38.38 -23.68
C VAL A 5 48.24 39.27 -24.57
N SER A 6 48.53 38.84 -25.79
CA SER A 6 49.15 39.70 -26.80
C SER A 6 48.18 40.81 -27.22
N VAL A 7 48.68 42.04 -27.21
CA VAL A 7 47.94 43.23 -27.65
C VAL A 7 48.34 43.52 -29.10
N GLU A 8 47.35 43.73 -29.96
CA GLU A 8 47.53 44.16 -31.35
C GLU A 8 47.08 45.61 -31.50
N CYS A 9 48.01 46.48 -31.87
CA CYS A 9 47.74 47.88 -32.13
C CYS A 9 47.77 48.16 -33.63
N ASP A 10 46.89 49.05 -34.11
CA ASP A 10 46.87 49.48 -35.51
C ASP A 10 48.21 50.11 -35.94
N GLU A 11 48.81 50.88 -35.02
CA GLU A 11 50.15 51.45 -35.15
C GLU A 11 50.86 51.44 -33.79
N TRP A 12 52.19 51.25 -33.77
CA TRP A 12 52.97 51.29 -32.53
C TRP A 12 53.51 52.69 -32.20
N ILE A 13 53.21 53.68 -33.04
CA ILE A 13 53.66 55.07 -32.89
C ILE A 13 52.43 55.94 -32.72
N VAL A 14 52.31 56.59 -31.56
CA VAL A 14 51.26 57.60 -31.33
C VAL A 14 51.78 58.96 -31.81
N PRO A 15 51.19 59.60 -32.83
CA PRO A 15 51.61 60.92 -33.24
C PRO A 15 51.30 61.95 -32.14
N ALA A 16 52.06 63.06 -32.10
CA ALA A 16 51.81 64.12 -31.13
C ALA A 16 50.36 64.62 -31.24
N GLN A 17 49.65 64.68 -30.10
CA GLN A 17 48.22 65.00 -30.02
C GLN A 17 47.26 64.00 -30.71
N GLY A 18 47.75 62.81 -31.06
CA GLY A 18 46.96 61.74 -31.65
C GLY A 18 46.57 60.64 -30.66
N SER A 19 45.97 59.58 -31.19
CA SER A 19 45.56 58.38 -30.46
C SER A 19 45.79 57.14 -31.32
N VAL A 20 46.16 56.03 -30.68
CA VAL A 20 46.20 54.69 -31.28
C VAL A 20 45.18 53.83 -30.55
N THR A 21 44.46 53.00 -31.28
CA THR A 21 43.60 51.96 -30.70
C THR A 21 44.33 50.63 -30.75
N CYS A 22 44.30 49.91 -29.63
CA CYS A 22 44.79 48.54 -29.56
C CYS A 22 43.66 47.61 -29.14
N THR A 23 43.70 46.39 -29.66
CA THR A 23 42.76 45.32 -29.32
C THR A 23 43.50 44.14 -28.75
N TYR A 24 42.83 43.37 -27.92
CA TYR A 24 43.32 42.11 -27.39
C TYR A 24 42.14 41.13 -27.36
N GLY A 25 42.39 39.86 -27.69
CA GLY A 25 41.37 38.80 -27.65
C GLY A 25 41.13 38.09 -28.98
N PRO A 26 40.25 37.05 -29.00
CA PRO A 26 39.47 36.54 -27.86
C PRO A 26 40.32 35.67 -26.89
N VAL A 27 40.02 35.74 -25.59
CA VAL A 27 40.73 35.01 -24.54
C VAL A 27 39.73 34.25 -23.68
N SER A 28 39.95 32.95 -23.50
CA SER A 28 39.16 32.13 -22.59
C SER A 28 39.57 32.42 -21.14
N LEU A 29 38.62 32.87 -20.33
CA LEU A 29 38.81 32.97 -18.89
C LEU A 29 38.57 31.58 -18.26
N PRO A 30 39.36 31.18 -17.25
CA PRO A 30 39.32 29.82 -16.70
C PRO A 30 38.12 29.57 -15.79
N ASP A 31 37.47 30.62 -15.27
CA ASP A 31 36.33 30.55 -14.38
C ASP A 31 35.56 31.90 -14.35
N GLY A 32 34.45 31.95 -13.61
CA GLY A 32 33.63 33.16 -13.41
C GLY A 32 34.05 34.06 -12.24
N VAL A 33 35.28 33.93 -11.73
CA VAL A 33 35.78 34.81 -10.65
C VAL A 33 36.03 36.21 -11.20
N ALA A 34 35.64 37.22 -10.44
CA ALA A 34 35.92 38.62 -10.77
C ALA A 34 37.43 38.86 -10.92
N ARG A 35 37.82 39.63 -11.93
CA ARG A 35 39.21 39.95 -12.25
C ARG A 35 39.34 41.41 -12.62
N THR A 36 40.55 41.93 -12.57
CA THR A 36 40.87 43.26 -13.10
C THR A 36 41.72 43.09 -14.35
N ASN A 37 41.21 43.57 -15.48
CA ASN A 37 42.00 43.74 -16.69
C ASN A 37 42.97 44.90 -16.47
N THR A 38 44.26 44.68 -16.74
CA THR A 38 45.31 45.69 -16.61
C THR A 38 46.02 45.86 -17.95
N ALA A 39 46.03 47.07 -18.48
CA ALA A 39 46.76 47.45 -19.68
C ALA A 39 47.91 48.39 -19.29
N THR A 40 49.13 47.99 -19.67
CA THR A 40 50.35 48.77 -19.44
C THR A 40 50.87 49.31 -20.77
N VAL A 41 51.13 50.61 -20.83
CA VAL A 41 51.81 51.28 -21.94
C VAL A 41 53.17 51.76 -21.45
N THR A 42 54.22 51.32 -22.14
CA THR A 42 55.59 51.79 -21.91
C THR A 42 56.05 52.66 -23.07
N VAL A 43 56.63 53.81 -22.78
CA VAL A 43 57.18 54.70 -23.81
C VAL A 43 58.63 54.34 -24.10
N GLN A 44 58.96 54.16 -25.38
CA GLN A 44 60.33 53.90 -25.80
C GLN A 44 61.26 55.05 -25.38
N ASP A 45 62.42 54.71 -24.83
CA ASP A 45 63.43 55.65 -24.32
C ASP A 45 62.98 56.54 -23.16
N SER A 46 61.90 56.15 -22.47
CA SER A 46 61.43 56.77 -21.23
C SER A 46 61.25 55.72 -20.14
N ALA A 47 61.35 56.16 -18.88
CA ALA A 47 60.99 55.34 -17.72
C ALA A 47 59.49 55.49 -17.37
N GLU A 48 58.74 56.25 -18.16
CA GLU A 48 57.31 56.47 -17.95
C GLU A 48 56.49 55.25 -18.36
N GLU A 49 55.60 54.86 -17.45
CA GLU A 49 54.61 53.80 -17.62
C GLU A 49 53.23 54.37 -17.36
N TRP A 50 52.28 54.06 -18.24
CA TRP A 50 50.87 54.36 -18.03
C TRP A 50 50.08 53.07 -17.86
N ILE A 51 49.32 53.00 -16.78
CA ILE A 51 48.52 51.83 -16.43
C ILE A 51 47.06 52.22 -16.49
N GLY A 52 46.28 51.49 -17.27
CA GLY A 52 44.83 51.53 -17.28
C GLY A 52 44.28 50.22 -16.73
N THR A 53 43.24 50.30 -15.90
CA THR A 53 42.56 49.11 -15.35
C THR A 53 41.07 49.15 -15.61
N ALA A 54 40.46 47.98 -15.81
CA ALA A 54 39.01 47.81 -15.91
C ALA A 54 38.59 46.51 -15.23
N ASP A 55 37.47 46.52 -14.50
CA ASP A 55 36.98 45.32 -13.83
C ASP A 55 36.24 44.39 -14.82
N ILE A 56 36.44 43.09 -14.63
CA ILE A 56 35.71 41.99 -15.24
C ILE A 56 34.91 41.35 -14.12
N VAL A 57 33.60 41.63 -14.08
CA VAL A 57 32.67 41.06 -13.12
C VAL A 57 31.72 40.09 -13.81
N PHE A 58 31.43 38.98 -13.14
CA PHE A 58 30.37 38.05 -13.53
C PHE A 58 29.26 38.19 -12.49
N ASP A 59 28.08 38.60 -12.94
CA ASP A 59 26.91 38.70 -12.08
C ASP A 59 26.21 37.34 -11.94
N GLN A 60 25.24 37.26 -11.03
CA GLN A 60 24.37 36.09 -10.97
C GLN A 60 23.61 35.92 -12.29
N PRO A 61 23.30 34.66 -12.69
CA PRO A 61 22.47 34.41 -13.85
C PRO A 61 21.18 35.22 -13.76
N THR A 62 20.85 35.98 -14.81
CA THR A 62 19.58 36.73 -14.87
C THR A 62 18.40 35.84 -15.23
N THR A 63 18.66 34.58 -15.58
CA THR A 63 17.67 33.62 -16.03
C THR A 63 18.04 32.27 -15.46
N GLU A 64 17.25 31.80 -14.52
CA GLU A 64 17.26 30.44 -14.04
C GLU A 64 16.26 29.63 -14.89
N ILE A 65 16.57 28.38 -15.16
CA ILE A 65 15.70 27.46 -15.90
C ILE A 65 15.23 26.39 -14.92
N ASP A 66 13.92 26.18 -14.89
CA ASP A 66 13.23 25.22 -14.02
C ASP A 66 13.49 25.49 -12.53
N ALA A 67 13.46 26.78 -12.16
CA ALA A 67 13.64 27.22 -10.77
C ALA A 67 12.48 26.77 -9.85
N GLU A 68 11.34 26.44 -10.44
CA GLU A 68 10.16 25.92 -9.76
C GLU A 68 9.61 24.69 -10.49
N ALA A 69 8.86 23.85 -9.78
CA ALA A 69 8.16 22.73 -10.42
C ALA A 69 6.79 22.49 -9.79
N ASP A 70 5.78 22.26 -10.62
CA ASP A 70 4.44 21.85 -10.19
C ASP A 70 4.47 20.37 -9.75
N ILE A 71 4.08 20.12 -8.51
CA ILE A 71 4.04 18.78 -7.91
C ILE A 71 2.59 18.34 -7.79
N ALA A 72 2.30 17.13 -8.22
CA ALA A 72 0.99 16.50 -8.10
C ALA A 72 1.11 15.02 -7.74
N ASP A 73 0.04 14.46 -7.19
CA ASP A 73 -0.11 13.05 -6.89
C ASP A 73 -1.46 12.54 -7.42
N SER A 74 -1.52 11.32 -7.95
CA SER A 74 -2.74 10.76 -8.55
C SER A 74 -3.92 10.68 -7.57
N ASN A 75 -3.64 10.51 -6.28
CA ASN A 75 -4.65 10.35 -5.24
C ASN A 75 -5.02 11.67 -4.55
N TRP A 76 -4.17 12.69 -4.65
CA TRP A 76 -4.35 13.98 -3.96
C TRP A 76 -4.42 15.21 -4.86
N GLY A 77 -4.16 15.03 -6.16
CA GLY A 77 -4.10 16.12 -7.12
C GLY A 77 -2.89 17.01 -6.89
N TYR A 78 -3.06 18.31 -7.10
CA TYR A 78 -1.98 19.29 -7.04
C TYR A 78 -1.54 19.58 -5.60
N LEU A 79 -0.24 19.48 -5.34
CA LEU A 79 0.39 19.63 -4.03
C LEU A 79 1.15 20.96 -3.88
N GLY A 80 1.35 21.71 -4.97
CA GLY A 80 1.98 23.02 -4.97
C GLY A 80 3.16 23.13 -5.94
N ARG A 81 3.84 24.28 -5.88
CA ARG A 81 4.93 24.65 -6.78
C ARG A 81 6.18 25.10 -5.99
N PRO A 82 6.94 24.18 -5.40
CA PRO A 82 8.15 24.54 -4.68
C PRO A 82 9.23 25.13 -5.61
N GLY A 83 9.97 26.09 -5.07
CA GLY A 83 11.23 26.56 -5.63
C GLY A 83 12.39 25.59 -5.37
N TYR A 84 13.47 25.73 -6.13
CA TYR A 84 14.70 24.94 -5.95
C TYR A 84 15.29 25.06 -4.54
N ASP A 85 15.18 26.23 -3.93
CA ASP A 85 15.64 26.51 -2.56
C ASP A 85 14.82 25.82 -1.46
N GLU A 86 13.65 25.26 -1.81
CA GLU A 86 12.80 24.48 -0.91
C GLU A 86 13.09 22.96 -0.97
N ALA A 87 14.06 22.51 -1.78
CA ALA A 87 14.41 21.10 -1.91
C ALA A 87 15.36 20.62 -0.78
N PRO A 88 15.21 19.39 -0.24
CA PRO A 88 14.15 18.43 -0.53
C PRO A 88 12.85 18.75 0.22
N ARG A 89 11.71 18.62 -0.47
CA ARG A 89 10.38 18.80 0.12
C ARG A 89 9.68 17.46 0.28
N ILE A 90 9.12 17.21 1.46
CA ILE A 90 8.40 15.98 1.80
C ILE A 90 6.92 16.32 1.96
N TYR A 91 6.06 15.56 1.30
CA TYR A 91 4.60 15.65 1.41
C TYR A 91 4.07 14.42 2.14
N MET A 92 3.26 14.64 3.19
CA MET A 92 2.60 13.58 3.96
C MET A 92 1.10 13.88 4.02
N TYR A 93 0.28 12.93 3.61
CA TYR A 93 -1.17 13.05 3.61
C TYR A 93 -1.84 11.70 3.95
N PRO A 94 -2.89 11.67 4.79
CA PRO A 94 -3.56 10.44 5.19
C PRO A 94 -4.56 9.98 4.12
N GLY A 95 -4.27 8.90 3.40
CA GLY A 95 -5.20 8.30 2.43
C GLY A 95 -6.25 7.39 3.08
N ARG A 96 -7.52 7.49 2.67
CA ARG A 96 -8.55 6.48 2.99
C ARG A 96 -8.80 5.64 1.75
N ILE A 97 -8.55 4.34 1.85
CA ILE A 97 -8.83 3.39 0.78
C ILE A 97 -10.27 2.93 0.92
N GLN A 98 -11.04 3.02 -0.16
CA GLN A 98 -12.36 2.42 -0.25
C GLN A 98 -12.27 1.22 -1.18
N SER A 99 -12.80 0.10 -0.71
CA SER A 99 -12.92 -1.08 -1.54
C SER A 99 -13.84 -0.81 -2.73
N PRO A 100 -13.52 -1.35 -3.91
CA PRO A 100 -14.40 -1.23 -5.08
C PRO A 100 -15.76 -1.91 -4.87
N GLY A 101 -15.90 -2.85 -3.92
CA GLY A 101 -17.21 -3.39 -3.50
C GLY A 101 -17.84 -4.36 -4.50
N GLU A 102 -17.22 -4.57 -5.67
CA GLU A 102 -17.73 -5.41 -6.75
C GLU A 102 -16.99 -6.76 -6.86
N VAL A 103 -15.77 -6.87 -6.32
CA VAL A 103 -14.95 -8.08 -6.43
C VAL A 103 -14.23 -8.34 -5.12
N CYS A 104 -14.52 -9.48 -4.52
CA CYS A 104 -13.80 -10.04 -3.39
C CYS A 104 -12.40 -10.44 -3.85
N GLY A 105 -11.35 -10.06 -3.12
CA GLY A 105 -9.98 -10.40 -3.52
C GLY A 105 -8.96 -9.28 -3.36
N LEU A 106 -7.75 -9.53 -3.89
CA LEU A 106 -6.68 -8.54 -3.92
C LEU A 106 -6.96 -7.48 -4.98
N PHE A 107 -6.88 -6.20 -4.59
CA PHE A 107 -6.86 -5.07 -5.50
C PHE A 107 -5.66 -4.17 -5.22
N GLU A 108 -5.17 -3.50 -6.27
CA GLU A 108 -4.08 -2.54 -6.15
C GLU A 108 -4.62 -1.13 -6.02
N VAL A 109 -4.04 -0.37 -5.08
CA VAL A 109 -4.22 1.08 -4.97
C VAL A 109 -2.98 1.74 -5.55
N PRO A 110 -3.05 2.24 -6.80
CA PRO A 110 -1.92 2.90 -7.44
C PRO A 110 -1.71 4.31 -6.86
N ASN A 111 -0.46 4.76 -6.84
CA ASN A 111 -0.06 6.09 -6.47
C ASN A 111 1.02 6.58 -7.43
N THR A 112 0.77 7.67 -8.16
CA THR A 112 1.74 8.26 -9.09
C THR A 112 2.03 9.70 -8.68
N ALA A 113 3.28 9.96 -8.30
CA ALA A 113 3.79 11.31 -8.12
C ALA A 113 4.25 11.88 -9.47
N THR A 114 3.89 13.13 -9.74
CA THR A 114 4.20 13.86 -10.96
C THR A 114 4.88 15.18 -10.62
N LEU A 115 5.94 15.50 -11.36
CA LEU A 115 6.64 16.77 -11.33
C LEU A 115 6.63 17.37 -12.73
N VAL A 116 6.23 18.63 -12.87
CA VAL A 116 6.29 19.39 -14.12
C VAL A 116 7.12 20.65 -13.92
N THR A 117 8.23 20.77 -14.62
CA THR A 117 9.14 21.92 -14.48
C THR A 117 8.57 23.20 -15.09
N SER A 118 8.87 24.35 -14.48
CA SER A 118 8.23 25.64 -14.80
C SER A 118 8.52 26.18 -16.21
N ASP A 119 9.72 25.95 -16.75
CA ASP A 119 10.17 26.58 -17.99
C ASP A 119 10.19 25.59 -19.15
N THR A 120 10.80 24.42 -18.92
CA THR A 120 10.92 23.40 -19.96
C THR A 120 9.64 22.58 -20.12
N ASN A 121 8.70 22.65 -19.18
CA ASN A 121 7.50 21.80 -19.12
C ASN A 121 7.84 20.31 -19.18
N THR A 122 9.00 19.94 -18.63
CA THR A 122 9.44 18.55 -18.56
C THR A 122 8.63 17.85 -17.48
N THR A 123 7.96 16.75 -17.85
CA THR A 123 7.24 15.91 -16.90
C THR A 123 8.09 14.73 -16.46
N LEU A 124 8.22 14.56 -15.15
CA LEU A 124 8.81 13.39 -14.51
C LEU A 124 7.75 12.71 -13.65
N THR A 125 7.73 11.39 -13.64
CA THR A 125 6.78 10.60 -12.86
C THR A 125 7.49 9.48 -12.11
N ALA A 126 6.95 9.13 -10.94
CA ALA A 126 7.31 7.93 -10.21
C ALA A 126 6.04 7.30 -9.65
N ASP A 127 5.95 5.97 -9.70
CA ASP A 127 4.80 5.20 -9.26
C ASP A 127 5.15 4.21 -8.15
N ALA A 128 4.15 3.94 -7.32
CA ALA A 128 4.14 2.88 -6.31
C ALA A 128 2.70 2.39 -6.14
N SER A 129 2.50 1.11 -5.83
CA SER A 129 1.19 0.55 -5.51
C SER A 129 1.19 -0.10 -4.13
N VAL A 130 0.02 -0.11 -3.49
CA VAL A 130 -0.25 -0.91 -2.30
C VAL A 130 -1.29 -1.95 -2.66
N GLN A 131 -1.00 -3.22 -2.33
CA GLN A 131 -1.96 -4.29 -2.49
C GLN A 131 -2.86 -4.39 -1.25
N VAL A 132 -4.17 -4.38 -1.46
CA VAL A 132 -5.20 -4.44 -0.42
C VAL A 132 -6.09 -5.64 -0.69
N PHE A 133 -6.45 -6.36 0.36
CA PHE A 133 -7.34 -7.52 0.26
C PHE A 133 -8.75 -7.16 0.74
N GLU A 134 -9.73 -7.24 -0.15
CA GLU A 134 -11.15 -7.11 0.17
C GLU A 134 -11.72 -8.46 0.60
N ILE A 135 -12.16 -8.56 1.86
CA ILE A 135 -12.80 -9.74 2.41
C ILE A 135 -14.31 -9.63 2.17
N CYS A 136 -14.89 -10.56 1.40
CA CYS A 136 -16.33 -10.76 1.32
C CYS A 136 -16.68 -12.03 2.08
N PRO A 137 -17.21 -11.96 3.28
CA PRO A 137 -17.26 -13.15 4.10
C PRO A 137 -18.65 -13.78 4.12
N THR A 138 -19.42 -13.72 3.04
CA THR A 138 -20.63 -14.54 2.95
C THR A 138 -20.26 -15.91 2.42
N ILE A 139 -20.47 -16.93 3.24
CA ILE A 139 -20.23 -18.33 2.93
C ILE A 139 -21.58 -19.02 2.86
N ALA A 140 -21.82 -19.72 1.77
CA ALA A 140 -23.04 -20.48 1.55
C ALA A 140 -22.73 -21.98 1.52
N TYR A 141 -23.56 -22.75 2.22
CA TYR A 141 -23.46 -24.19 2.38
C TYR A 141 -24.74 -24.88 1.90
N GLU A 142 -24.53 -26.10 1.46
CA GLU A 142 -25.52 -27.11 1.14
C GLU A 142 -25.49 -28.19 2.21
N ASP A 143 -26.64 -28.65 2.70
CA ASP A 143 -26.77 -29.55 3.84
C ASP A 143 -27.00 -31.03 3.47
N LEU A 144 -27.31 -31.30 2.20
CA LEU A 144 -27.83 -32.60 1.81
C LEU A 144 -26.73 -33.68 1.65
N PRO A 145 -26.93 -34.87 2.24
CA PRO A 145 -26.15 -36.05 1.90
C PRO A 145 -26.55 -36.57 0.51
N ILE A 146 -25.55 -37.12 -0.20
CA ILE A 146 -25.46 -37.69 -1.57
C ILE A 146 -26.70 -38.46 -2.12
N ALA A 147 -27.74 -38.76 -1.33
CA ALA A 147 -28.84 -39.67 -1.67
C ALA A 147 -30.26 -39.06 -1.78
N ALA A 148 -30.50 -37.80 -1.41
CA ALA A 148 -31.78 -37.12 -1.66
C ALA A 148 -31.69 -36.22 -2.90
N GLY A 149 -32.81 -36.00 -3.60
CA GLY A 149 -32.83 -35.16 -4.80
C GLY A 149 -32.30 -33.76 -4.47
N ASN A 150 -31.18 -33.40 -5.09
CA ASN A 150 -30.43 -32.20 -4.80
C ASN A 150 -30.99 -31.00 -5.61
N ASP A 151 -31.21 -29.85 -4.97
CA ASP A 151 -31.63 -28.57 -5.57
C ASP A 151 -30.51 -27.55 -5.78
N TRP A 152 -29.33 -27.74 -5.16
CA TRP A 152 -28.08 -26.99 -5.43
C TRP A 152 -28.24 -25.47 -5.44
N ASP A 153 -29.08 -24.90 -4.57
CA ASP A 153 -29.36 -23.46 -4.53
C ASP A 153 -28.53 -22.69 -3.48
N TYR A 154 -27.71 -23.40 -2.69
CA TYR A 154 -26.75 -22.97 -1.69
C TYR A 154 -27.36 -22.03 -0.67
N ASN A 155 -28.56 -22.35 -0.20
CA ASN A 155 -29.26 -21.53 0.79
C ASN A 155 -29.56 -22.24 2.12
N ASP A 156 -29.04 -23.46 2.32
CA ASP A 156 -29.26 -24.23 3.54
C ASP A 156 -28.58 -23.60 4.75
N LEU A 157 -27.36 -23.10 4.57
CA LEU A 157 -26.71 -22.26 5.57
C LEU A 157 -25.94 -21.15 4.86
N VAL A 158 -26.38 -19.92 5.06
CA VAL A 158 -25.68 -18.72 4.57
C VAL A 158 -25.18 -17.95 5.77
N VAL A 159 -23.88 -17.71 5.85
CA VAL A 159 -23.23 -17.09 6.99
C VAL A 159 -22.35 -15.94 6.52
N SER A 160 -22.57 -14.75 7.05
CA SER A 160 -21.66 -13.62 6.95
C SER A 160 -20.65 -13.65 8.09
N VAL A 161 -19.35 -13.61 7.76
CA VAL A 161 -18.23 -13.71 8.70
C VAL A 161 -17.30 -12.48 8.64
N PRO A 162 -17.75 -11.23 8.86
CA PRO A 162 -16.84 -10.08 8.92
C PRO A 162 -15.57 -10.34 9.73
N ILE A 163 -14.41 -10.10 9.10
CA ILE A 163 -13.08 -10.31 9.70
C ILE A 163 -12.39 -8.96 9.87
N TYR A 164 -11.90 -8.69 11.05
CA TYR A 164 -11.15 -7.48 11.39
C TYR A 164 -9.78 -7.85 11.92
N LEU A 165 -8.73 -7.27 11.34
CA LEU A 165 -7.36 -7.45 11.80
C LEU A 165 -6.85 -6.13 12.39
N ASP A 166 -6.25 -6.22 13.57
CA ASP A 166 -5.51 -5.13 14.21
C ASP A 166 -4.02 -5.40 14.03
N VAL A 167 -3.27 -4.43 13.50
CA VAL A 167 -1.88 -4.60 13.08
C VAL A 167 -1.03 -3.45 13.62
N SER A 168 0.14 -3.77 14.16
CA SER A 168 1.10 -2.78 14.67
C SER A 168 1.77 -1.99 13.54
N ASP A 169 2.44 -0.87 13.89
CA ASP A 169 3.24 -0.09 12.94
C ASP A 169 4.41 -0.91 12.35
N ASP A 170 4.85 -1.96 13.05
CA ASP A 170 5.92 -2.87 12.62
C ASP A 170 5.39 -4.06 11.79
N GLY A 171 4.07 -4.14 11.59
CA GLY A 171 3.43 -5.21 10.81
C GLY A 171 3.08 -6.47 11.62
N ASP A 172 3.12 -6.40 12.96
CA ASP A 172 2.70 -7.51 13.81
C ASP A 172 1.18 -7.57 13.93
N LEU A 173 0.62 -8.78 13.93
CA LEU A 173 -0.80 -8.99 14.17
C LEU A 173 -1.10 -8.88 15.68
N LEU A 174 -1.85 -7.84 16.06
CA LEU A 174 -2.23 -7.57 17.45
C LEU A 174 -3.54 -8.28 17.84
N ALA A 175 -4.49 -8.33 16.92
CA ALA A 175 -5.74 -9.06 17.12
C ALA A 175 -6.41 -9.47 15.80
N ALA A 176 -7.23 -10.51 15.88
CA ALA A 176 -8.14 -10.92 14.82
C ALA A 176 -9.54 -11.07 15.40
N SER A 177 -10.55 -10.48 14.76
CA SER A 177 -11.94 -10.58 15.17
C SER A 177 -12.78 -11.14 14.04
N PHE A 178 -13.65 -12.10 14.35
CA PHE A 178 -14.61 -12.72 13.46
C PHE A 178 -16.00 -12.45 14.02
N GLU A 179 -16.88 -11.92 13.20
CA GLU A 179 -18.28 -11.70 13.54
C GLU A 179 -19.11 -12.63 12.68
N VAL A 180 -19.71 -13.66 13.25
CA VAL A 180 -20.49 -14.66 12.54
C VAL A 180 -21.97 -14.30 12.67
N ARG A 181 -22.61 -14.10 11.52
CA ARG A 181 -24.05 -13.84 11.38
C ARG A 181 -24.62 -14.85 10.41
N GLU A 182 -25.61 -15.60 10.83
CA GLU A 182 -26.42 -16.41 9.91
C GLU A 182 -27.46 -15.51 9.23
N GLU A 183 -27.62 -15.69 7.93
CA GLU A 183 -28.69 -15.09 7.11
C GLU A 183 -29.95 -15.97 7.15
N GLU A 184 -31.11 -15.46 6.74
CA GLU A 184 -32.41 -16.13 6.93
C GLU A 184 -32.44 -17.58 6.36
N HIS A 185 -32.75 -18.52 7.25
CA HIS A 185 -32.69 -19.97 7.08
C HIS A 185 -33.79 -20.54 6.18
N LEU A 186 -33.45 -21.45 5.25
CA LEU A 186 -34.42 -22.14 4.37
C LEU A 186 -34.53 -23.66 4.60
N THR A 187 -33.78 -24.23 5.55
CA THR A 187 -33.71 -25.70 5.76
C THR A 187 -34.40 -26.21 7.04
N GLU A 188 -34.55 -27.54 7.18
CA GLU A 188 -35.05 -28.27 8.35
C GLU A 188 -33.92 -28.94 9.16
N PHE A 189 -32.64 -28.63 8.91
CA PHE A 189 -31.49 -29.18 9.64
C PHE A 189 -30.88 -28.18 10.62
N THR A 190 -30.18 -28.67 11.66
CA THR A 190 -29.39 -27.81 12.55
C THR A 190 -27.93 -27.87 12.13
N HIS A 191 -27.35 -26.69 11.97
CA HIS A 191 -25.99 -26.49 11.50
C HIS A 191 -25.07 -26.02 12.63
N ALA A 192 -23.86 -26.55 12.67
CA ALA A 192 -22.79 -26.10 13.54
C ALA A 192 -21.57 -25.73 12.71
N PHE A 193 -21.35 -24.43 12.57
CA PHE A 193 -20.22 -23.86 11.85
C PHE A 193 -19.05 -23.66 12.81
N ASN A 194 -17.90 -24.20 12.42
CA ASN A 194 -16.64 -24.03 13.12
C ASN A 194 -15.74 -23.13 12.29
N ILE A 195 -14.99 -22.27 12.99
CA ILE A 195 -13.89 -21.50 12.43
C ILE A 195 -12.61 -22.00 13.09
N GLN A 196 -11.66 -22.46 12.29
CA GLN A 196 -10.28 -22.68 12.71
C GLN A 196 -9.39 -21.63 12.02
N PRO A 197 -8.92 -20.59 12.72
CA PRO A 197 -7.98 -19.64 12.14
C PRO A 197 -6.77 -20.39 11.56
N TYR A 198 -6.44 -20.10 10.31
CA TYR A 198 -5.45 -20.87 9.56
C TYR A 198 -4.08 -20.76 10.23
N ALA A 199 -3.54 -21.89 10.69
CA ALA A 199 -2.37 -21.89 11.58
C ALA A 199 -1.10 -21.31 10.93
N GLU A 200 -1.02 -21.27 9.60
CA GLU A 200 0.10 -20.64 8.89
C GLU A 200 0.00 -19.10 8.87
N PHE A 201 -1.20 -18.55 9.00
CA PHE A 201 -1.42 -17.09 9.07
C PHE A 201 -1.46 -16.59 10.52
N PHE A 202 -1.98 -17.40 11.43
CA PHE A 202 -2.12 -17.09 12.86
C PHE A 202 -1.14 -17.93 13.68
N THR A 203 0.15 -17.67 13.50
CA THR A 203 1.23 -18.49 14.08
C THR A 203 1.52 -18.21 15.56
N CYS A 204 0.91 -17.17 16.12
CA CYS A 204 1.18 -16.69 17.47
C CYS A 204 0.14 -17.19 18.46
N SER A 205 0.57 -17.46 19.69
CA SER A 205 -0.36 -17.69 20.80
C SER A 205 -0.98 -16.37 21.25
N GLY A 206 -2.05 -16.48 22.03
CA GLY A 206 -2.71 -15.32 22.61
C GLY A 206 -3.81 -15.71 23.56
N THR A 207 -4.79 -14.84 23.69
CA THR A 207 -6.04 -15.12 24.39
C THR A 207 -7.21 -14.90 23.47
N TYR A 208 -8.27 -15.69 23.61
CA TYR A 208 -9.51 -15.45 22.89
C TYR A 208 -10.62 -14.99 23.84
N THR A 209 -11.52 -14.20 23.29
CA THR A 209 -12.83 -13.88 23.86
C THR A 209 -13.89 -14.22 22.82
N LYS A 210 -14.77 -15.14 23.16
CA LYS A 210 -15.94 -15.50 22.35
C LYS A 210 -17.20 -14.98 23.04
N ARG A 211 -18.02 -14.23 22.32
CA ARG A 211 -19.34 -13.76 22.78
C ARG A 211 -20.42 -14.35 21.90
N VAL A 212 -21.46 -14.87 22.54
CA VAL A 212 -22.65 -15.38 21.85
C VAL A 212 -23.84 -14.59 22.37
N THR A 213 -24.55 -13.92 21.47
CA THR A 213 -25.76 -13.16 21.79
C THR A 213 -26.98 -13.93 21.30
N VAL A 214 -27.77 -14.44 22.25
CA VAL A 214 -29.00 -15.20 22.01
C VAL A 214 -30.17 -14.45 22.61
N ASP A 215 -31.18 -14.08 21.80
CA ASP A 215 -32.35 -13.31 22.27
C ASP A 215 -31.98 -12.04 23.07
N GLY A 216 -30.85 -11.40 22.71
CA GLY A 216 -30.30 -10.22 23.41
C GLY A 216 -29.55 -10.52 24.71
N VAL A 217 -29.39 -11.79 25.08
CA VAL A 217 -28.57 -12.24 26.21
C VAL A 217 -27.18 -12.61 25.71
N VAL A 218 -26.15 -11.95 26.25
CA VAL A 218 -24.75 -12.21 25.90
C VAL A 218 -24.13 -13.20 26.88
N THR A 219 -23.59 -14.29 26.35
CA THR A 219 -22.66 -15.17 27.07
C THR A 219 -21.24 -14.87 26.61
N THR A 220 -20.26 -15.01 27.51
CA THR A 220 -18.84 -14.74 27.21
C THR A 220 -18.00 -15.90 27.69
N GLU A 221 -17.16 -16.40 26.80
CA GLU A 221 -16.15 -17.41 27.03
C GLU A 221 -14.78 -16.81 26.74
N THR A 222 -13.79 -17.11 27.56
CA THR A 222 -12.41 -16.66 27.37
C THR A 222 -11.46 -17.82 27.61
N GLY A 223 -10.37 -17.86 26.87
CA GLY A 223 -9.32 -18.86 27.08
C GLY A 223 -8.02 -18.47 26.41
N ASP A 224 -7.05 -19.37 26.47
CA ASP A 224 -5.81 -19.24 25.73
C ASP A 224 -6.04 -19.68 24.28
N TYR A 225 -5.41 -18.97 23.34
CA TYR A 225 -5.37 -19.33 21.93
C TYR A 225 -4.01 -19.90 21.58
N THR A 226 -4.02 -21.02 20.87
CA THR A 226 -2.86 -21.60 20.21
C THR A 226 -3.13 -21.80 18.71
N PRO A 227 -2.11 -21.65 17.85
CA PRO A 227 -2.27 -21.86 16.41
C PRO A 227 -2.92 -23.20 16.08
N GLY A 228 -3.99 -23.17 15.29
CA GLY A 228 -4.79 -24.35 14.94
C GLY A 228 -5.93 -24.67 15.91
N ASP A 229 -6.15 -23.89 16.96
CA ASP A 229 -7.38 -24.03 17.76
C ASP A 229 -8.62 -23.79 16.89
N SER A 230 -9.68 -24.54 17.19
CA SER A 230 -10.97 -24.47 16.50
C SER A 230 -12.05 -23.97 17.43
N PHE A 231 -12.91 -23.11 16.89
CA PHE A 231 -13.99 -22.49 17.61
C PHE A 231 -15.33 -22.88 16.97
N LEU A 232 -16.18 -23.54 17.74
CA LEU A 232 -17.58 -23.72 17.38
C LEU A 232 -18.29 -22.38 17.53
N LEU A 233 -18.74 -21.79 16.42
CA LEU A 233 -19.33 -20.44 16.38
C LEU A 233 -20.82 -20.42 16.07
N ILE A 234 -21.51 -21.57 15.98
CA ILE A 234 -22.98 -21.59 15.93
C ILE A 234 -23.54 -22.40 17.09
N PRO A 235 -24.28 -21.74 17.98
CA PRO A 235 -25.20 -22.41 18.86
C PRO A 235 -26.61 -21.81 18.70
N ASP A 236 -27.39 -22.28 17.71
CA ASP A 236 -28.87 -22.10 17.51
C ASP A 236 -29.28 -21.25 16.28
N THR A 237 -29.91 -21.91 15.28
CA THR A 237 -30.40 -21.29 14.01
C THR A 237 -31.81 -20.68 14.16
N ARG A 238 -32.12 -20.13 15.34
CA ARG A 238 -33.45 -19.56 15.63
C ARG A 238 -33.69 -18.25 14.87
N VAL A 239 -34.94 -17.79 14.89
CA VAL A 239 -35.32 -16.47 14.38
C VAL A 239 -35.56 -15.52 15.58
N PRO A 240 -34.75 -14.46 15.77
CA PRO A 240 -33.60 -14.06 14.95
C PRO A 240 -32.36 -14.93 15.21
N ALA A 241 -31.47 -15.02 14.22
CA ALA A 241 -30.23 -15.77 14.35
C ALA A 241 -29.33 -15.18 15.43
N ASP A 242 -28.55 -16.05 16.05
CA ASP A 242 -27.59 -15.65 17.06
C ASP A 242 -26.41 -14.89 16.44
N LEU A 243 -25.90 -13.89 17.17
CA LEU A 243 -24.66 -13.20 16.81
C LEU A 243 -23.51 -13.82 17.60
N VAL A 244 -22.48 -14.30 16.89
CA VAL A 244 -21.27 -14.80 17.53
C VAL A 244 -20.07 -13.93 17.17
N GLU A 245 -19.44 -13.34 18.18
CA GLU A 245 -18.22 -12.56 18.04
C GLU A 245 -17.05 -13.36 18.63
N LEU A 246 -16.04 -13.68 17.82
CA LEU A 246 -14.78 -14.25 18.29
C LEU A 246 -13.70 -13.18 18.12
N ARG A 247 -13.00 -12.84 19.20
CA ARG A 247 -11.79 -12.01 19.15
C ARG A 247 -10.61 -12.81 19.70
N ILE A 248 -9.50 -12.81 18.98
CA ILE A 248 -8.21 -13.35 19.41
C ILE A 248 -7.28 -12.15 19.55
N ASP A 249 -6.72 -11.96 20.74
CA ASP A 249 -5.69 -10.97 21.05
C ASP A 249 -4.35 -11.70 21.16
N PHE A 250 -3.38 -11.36 20.32
CA PHE A 250 -2.10 -12.07 20.21
C PHE A 250 -1.05 -11.54 21.20
N ASP A 251 -0.20 -12.45 21.69
CA ASP A 251 0.88 -12.11 22.61
C ASP A 251 2.09 -11.49 21.86
N VAL A 252 2.04 -10.17 21.63
CA VAL A 252 3.14 -9.42 20.98
C VAL A 252 3.96 -8.67 22.02
N ALA A 253 5.17 -9.15 22.33
CA ALA A 253 6.04 -8.54 23.35
C ALA A 253 7.06 -7.56 22.74
N ALA A 254 7.48 -7.78 21.51
CA ALA A 254 8.42 -6.97 20.75
C ALA A 254 8.06 -6.95 19.25
N PRO A 255 8.54 -5.94 18.49
CA PRO A 255 8.39 -5.89 17.05
C PRO A 255 8.90 -7.16 16.35
N GLY A 256 8.06 -7.75 15.51
CA GLY A 256 8.35 -8.97 14.75
C GLY A 256 8.07 -10.28 15.49
N ASP A 257 7.50 -10.24 16.71
CA ASP A 257 7.10 -11.45 17.43
C ASP A 257 5.89 -12.14 16.79
N CYS A 258 5.04 -11.39 16.08
CA CYS A 258 3.85 -11.92 15.43
C CYS A 258 3.70 -11.37 14.01
N PRO A 259 4.67 -11.64 13.11
CA PRO A 259 4.70 -11.02 11.80
C PRO A 259 3.48 -11.48 10.99
N ARG A 260 2.85 -10.52 10.31
CA ARG A 260 1.82 -10.81 9.31
C ARG A 260 2.46 -11.48 8.10
N ASP A 261 2.50 -12.81 8.08
CA ASP A 261 2.89 -13.61 6.93
C ASP A 261 1.66 -14.30 6.34
N PHE A 262 1.23 -13.86 5.16
CA PHE A 262 0.15 -14.53 4.42
C PHE A 262 0.67 -15.52 3.38
N GLY A 263 1.95 -15.87 3.47
CA GLY A 263 2.60 -16.80 2.57
C GLY A 263 2.59 -16.33 1.12
N SER A 264 3.11 -17.18 0.24
CA SER A 264 2.86 -17.07 -1.19
C SER A 264 1.56 -17.79 -1.52
N LEU A 265 0.73 -17.15 -2.34
CA LEU A 265 -0.37 -17.75 -3.09
C LEU A 265 -0.16 -19.26 -3.35
N ASP A 266 -1.06 -20.12 -2.86
CA ASP A 266 -1.16 -21.48 -3.37
C ASP A 266 -1.73 -21.39 -4.79
N PRO A 267 -0.94 -21.72 -5.85
CA PRO A 267 -1.39 -21.57 -7.22
C PRO A 267 -2.33 -22.71 -7.67
N ILE A 268 -2.62 -23.71 -6.83
CA ILE A 268 -3.27 -24.97 -7.22
C ILE A 268 -4.77 -25.00 -6.88
N ASN A 269 -5.21 -24.30 -5.84
CA ASN A 269 -6.63 -24.15 -5.54
C ASN A 269 -7.15 -22.92 -6.30
N GLN A 270 -8.19 -23.08 -7.12
CA GLN A 270 -8.81 -21.98 -7.89
C GLN A 270 -10.33 -21.82 -7.65
N TYR A 271 -10.92 -22.61 -6.76
CA TYR A 271 -12.39 -22.73 -6.66
C TYR A 271 -12.95 -23.08 -5.26
N HIS A 272 -12.16 -23.08 -4.17
CA HIS A 272 -12.66 -23.59 -2.88
C HIS A 272 -12.14 -22.78 -1.67
N GLY A 273 -12.90 -21.77 -1.22
CA GLY A 273 -12.62 -21.09 0.05
C GLY A 273 -11.25 -20.40 0.15
N GLU A 274 -10.58 -20.20 -0.99
CA GLU A 274 -9.32 -19.47 -1.04
C GLU A 274 -9.50 -18.11 -0.38
N TRP A 275 -8.48 -17.70 0.37
CA TRP A 275 -8.41 -16.42 1.06
C TRP A 275 -9.26 -16.26 2.31
N LEU A 276 -9.90 -17.34 2.79
CA LEU A 276 -10.41 -17.32 4.15
C LEU A 276 -9.21 -17.36 5.11
N PHE A 277 -9.23 -16.47 6.11
CA PHE A 277 -8.29 -16.49 7.23
C PHE A 277 -8.51 -17.71 8.16
N PHE A 278 -9.36 -18.63 7.76
CA PHE A 278 -9.77 -19.77 8.55
C PHE A 278 -10.19 -20.92 7.65
N ASP A 279 -10.06 -22.12 8.19
CA ASP A 279 -10.65 -23.32 7.63
C ASP A 279 -12.05 -23.47 8.23
N PRO A 280 -13.13 -23.29 7.45
CA PRO A 280 -14.45 -23.58 7.95
C PRO A 280 -14.76 -25.07 7.83
N TRP A 281 -15.52 -25.60 8.79
CA TRP A 281 -16.25 -26.84 8.57
C TRP A 281 -17.60 -26.85 9.26
N LEU A 282 -18.46 -27.74 8.76
CA LEU A 282 -19.85 -27.84 9.12
C LEU A 282 -20.13 -29.19 9.77
N THR A 283 -20.75 -29.18 10.95
CA THR A 283 -21.39 -30.38 11.51
C THR A 283 -22.89 -30.25 11.33
N VAL A 284 -23.50 -31.24 10.68
CA VAL A 284 -24.95 -31.25 10.39
C VAL A 284 -25.64 -32.22 11.36
N TYR A 285 -26.66 -31.72 12.07
CA TYR A 285 -27.45 -32.51 13.00
C TYR A 285 -28.87 -32.75 12.45
N PRO A 286 -29.31 -34.02 12.30
CA PRO A 286 -30.68 -34.31 11.89
C PRO A 286 -31.68 -33.96 13.01
N LEU A 287 -32.58 -33.01 12.74
CA LEU A 287 -33.56 -32.51 13.72
C LEU A 287 -34.60 -33.57 14.18
N LEU A 288 -34.80 -34.65 13.41
CA LEU A 288 -35.95 -35.56 13.57
C LEU A 288 -35.62 -37.01 13.93
N TYR A 289 -34.35 -37.39 14.07
CA TYR A 289 -33.97 -38.79 14.37
C TYR A 289 -32.94 -38.88 15.50
N PRO A 290 -33.36 -38.96 16.78
CA PRO A 290 -32.47 -39.00 17.96
C PRO A 290 -31.61 -40.27 18.05
N THR A 291 -31.64 -41.14 17.03
CA THR A 291 -30.87 -42.38 16.96
C THR A 291 -29.79 -42.36 15.87
N TRP A 292 -29.65 -41.25 15.14
CA TRP A 292 -28.59 -41.08 14.14
C TRP A 292 -27.44 -40.33 14.80
N ASP A 293 -26.22 -40.89 14.70
CA ASP A 293 -25.03 -40.17 15.12
C ASP A 293 -24.86 -38.93 14.24
N PRO A 294 -24.46 -37.77 14.80
CA PRO A 294 -24.14 -36.60 14.00
C PRO A 294 -23.01 -36.97 13.02
N TYR A 295 -23.11 -36.48 11.78
CA TYR A 295 -22.02 -36.62 10.82
C TYR A 295 -21.32 -35.28 10.65
N GLU A 296 -20.00 -35.33 10.70
CA GLU A 296 -19.13 -34.17 10.50
C GLU A 296 -18.77 -34.10 9.01
N VAL A 297 -19.07 -32.96 8.39
CA VAL A 297 -18.65 -32.68 7.02
C VAL A 297 -17.37 -31.85 7.12
N HIS A 298 -16.23 -32.53 7.02
CA HIS A 298 -14.94 -31.87 6.84
C HIS A 298 -14.89 -31.31 5.43
N VAL A 299 -14.79 -30.00 5.32
CA VAL A 299 -15.04 -29.30 4.06
C VAL A 299 -13.80 -29.23 3.18
N ILE A 300 -12.62 -29.60 3.70
CA ILE A 300 -11.35 -29.47 2.97
C ILE A 300 -10.70 -30.85 2.75
N GLN A 301 -10.83 -31.28 1.49
CA GLN A 301 -10.14 -32.34 0.74
C GLN A 301 -10.63 -33.80 0.81
N PRO A 302 -10.65 -34.42 -0.39
CA PRO A 302 -9.80 -35.58 -0.58
C PRO A 302 -8.75 -35.38 -1.70
N PRO A 303 -7.55 -35.96 -1.56
CA PRO A 303 -6.57 -36.06 -2.64
C PRO A 303 -7.05 -36.88 -3.85
N ASP A 304 -8.13 -37.66 -3.74
CA ASP A 304 -8.52 -38.66 -4.75
C ASP A 304 -10.04 -38.87 -4.96
N GLU A 305 -10.96 -38.04 -4.44
CA GLU A 305 -12.40 -38.14 -4.78
C GLU A 305 -13.14 -36.78 -4.86
N PRO A 306 -14.23 -36.69 -5.67
CA PRO A 306 -14.86 -35.43 -6.04
C PRO A 306 -16.01 -35.09 -5.07
N GLU A 307 -15.87 -33.95 -4.40
CA GLU A 307 -16.95 -33.14 -3.77
C GLU A 307 -17.30 -33.49 -2.31
N PRO A 308 -17.12 -32.53 -1.39
CA PRO A 308 -18.08 -31.44 -1.22
C PRO A 308 -17.52 -30.06 -1.56
N ARG A 309 -18.36 -29.17 -2.12
CA ARG A 309 -17.98 -27.88 -2.68
C ARG A 309 -18.50 -26.74 -1.78
N ILE A 310 -17.60 -25.94 -1.21
CA ILE A 310 -17.96 -24.59 -0.74
C ILE A 310 -18.19 -23.72 -1.98
N LEU A 311 -19.28 -22.96 -2.00
CA LEU A 311 -19.41 -21.80 -2.85
C LEU A 311 -19.21 -20.54 -1.99
N THR A 312 -18.08 -19.86 -2.16
CA THR A 312 -17.96 -18.46 -1.70
C THR A 312 -18.75 -17.62 -2.71
N VAL A 313 -19.94 -17.16 -2.33
CA VAL A 313 -20.82 -16.38 -3.22
C VAL A 313 -20.62 -14.89 -2.93
N PRO A 314 -20.33 -14.05 -3.94
CA PRO A 314 -20.39 -12.61 -3.76
C PRO A 314 -21.80 -12.21 -3.32
N VAL A 315 -21.91 -11.31 -2.34
CA VAL A 315 -23.17 -10.77 -1.78
C VAL A 315 -24.08 -10.12 -2.84
N ALA A 316 -23.57 -9.89 -4.06
CA ALA A 316 -24.28 -9.28 -5.17
C ALA A 316 -25.08 -10.25 -6.06
N TRP A 317 -25.44 -11.45 -5.58
CA TRP A 317 -26.40 -12.33 -6.27
C TRP A 317 -27.85 -11.89 -5.97
N GLU A 318 -28.26 -10.77 -6.58
CA GLU A 318 -29.68 -10.45 -6.87
C GLU A 318 -29.95 -10.57 -8.38
#